data_AF-A0A1T4ZDS0-F1
#
_entry.id   AF-A0A1T4ZDS0-F1
#
_cell.length_a   1.000
_cell.length_b   1.000
_cell.length_c   1.000
_cell.angle_alpha   90.00
_cell.angle_beta   90.00
_cell.angle_gamma   90.00
#
_symmetry.space_group_name_H-M   'P 1'
#
loop_
_entity.id
_entity.type
_entity.pdbx_description
1 polymer ?
#
loop_
_entity_poly.entity_id
_entity_poly.type
_entity_poly.pdbx_seq_one_letter_code
_entity_poly.pdbx_strand_id
1 'polypeptide(L)'
;MTQITINLPESLLESAQRLGNATARELSEVLVDTLEIILPAFNNFSKSGNHVEVSNLLDAEVIELANLKMDAVQNQRLGELQAQGKNTGLTEAEGYELLVLISIYQMGQLRKSTALAEAVKRGLREPLLP
;
A
#
# COMPACT_ATOMS: atom_id res chain seq x y z
N MET A 1 -16.52 -20.98 -1.17
CA MET A 1 -15.48 -20.64 -2.16
C MET A 1 -16.07 -19.61 -3.11
N THR A 2 -15.30 -18.56 -3.41
CA THR A 2 -15.72 -17.49 -4.32
C THR A 2 -14.83 -17.57 -5.56
N GLN A 3 -15.42 -17.62 -6.75
CA GLN A 3 -14.68 -17.72 -8.01
C GLN A 3 -14.61 -16.34 -8.66
N ILE A 4 -13.41 -15.93 -9.04
CA ILE A 4 -13.14 -14.66 -9.71
C ILE A 4 -12.33 -14.97 -10.97
N THR A 5 -12.71 -14.35 -12.09
CA THR A 5 -11.92 -14.38 -13.34
C THR A 5 -11.25 -13.03 -13.51
N ILE A 6 -9.93 -13.03 -13.66
CA ILE A 6 -9.12 -11.82 -13.84
C ILE A 6 -8.29 -11.95 -15.12
N ASN A 7 -8.17 -10.86 -15.87
CA ASN A 7 -7.24 -10.78 -16.99
C ASN A 7 -5.89 -10.30 -16.47
N LEU A 8 -4.85 -11.11 -16.63
CA LEU A 8 -3.49 -10.79 -16.19
C LEU A 8 -2.64 -10.35 -17.39
N PRO A 9 -1.75 -9.36 -17.21
CA PRO A 9 -0.67 -9.12 -18.16
C PRO A 9 0.17 -10.39 -18.33
N GLU A 10 0.60 -10.67 -19.56
CA GLU A 10 1.37 -11.88 -19.90
C GLU A 10 2.66 -11.99 -19.06
N SER A 11 3.35 -10.87 -18.84
CA SER A 11 4.54 -10.79 -17.99
C SER A 11 4.30 -11.20 -16.53
N LEU A 12 3.11 -10.94 -16.01
CA LEU A 12 2.73 -11.30 -14.64
C LEU A 12 2.40 -12.79 -14.55
N LEU A 13 1.69 -13.32 -15.55
CA LEU A 13 1.43 -14.76 -15.68
C LEU A 13 2.73 -15.56 -15.74
N GLU A 14 3.68 -15.15 -16.58
CA GLU A 14 4.99 -15.80 -16.70
C GLU A 14 5.76 -15.81 -15.37
N SER A 15 5.72 -14.71 -14.63
CA SER A 15 6.44 -14.58 -13.36
C SER A 15 5.86 -15.51 -12.29
N ALA A 16 4.53 -15.57 -12.19
CA ALA A 16 3.85 -16.49 -11.30
C ALA A 16 4.08 -17.96 -11.70
N GLN A 17 4.11 -18.27 -13.01
CA GLN A 17 4.41 -19.60 -13.51
C GLN A 17 5.84 -20.05 -13.19
N ARG A 18 6.83 -19.14 -13.35
CA ARG A 18 8.23 -19.42 -12.97
C ARG A 18 8.35 -19.78 -11.49
N LEU A 19 7.66 -19.03 -10.62
CA LEU A 19 7.65 -19.29 -9.19
C LEU A 19 6.97 -20.62 -8.83
N GLY A 20 5.82 -20.92 -9.45
CA GLY A 20 5.14 -22.21 -9.29
C GLY A 20 6.01 -23.39 -9.70
N ASN A 21 6.64 -23.30 -10.88
CA ASN A 21 7.55 -24.34 -11.36
C ASN A 21 8.76 -24.54 -10.42
N ALA A 22 9.36 -23.44 -9.94
CA ALA A 22 10.51 -23.49 -9.03
C ALA A 22 10.19 -24.11 -7.66
N THR A 23 8.93 -24.00 -7.22
CA THR A 23 8.46 -24.49 -5.91
C THR A 23 7.63 -25.77 -6.00
N ALA A 24 7.43 -26.32 -7.21
CA ALA A 24 6.53 -27.44 -7.49
C ALA A 24 5.09 -27.20 -7.00
N ARG A 25 4.59 -25.99 -7.20
CA ARG A 25 3.25 -25.54 -6.78
C ARG A 25 2.41 -25.13 -7.98
N GLU A 26 1.11 -25.32 -7.86
CA GLU A 26 0.14 -24.89 -8.86
C GLU A 26 0.07 -23.36 -8.94
N LEU A 27 -0.13 -22.83 -10.15
CA LEU A 27 -0.20 -21.39 -10.40
C LEU A 27 -1.27 -20.71 -9.51
N SER A 28 -2.44 -21.34 -9.36
CA SER A 28 -3.52 -20.82 -8.54
C SER A 28 -3.14 -20.71 -7.07
N GLU A 29 -2.39 -21.67 -6.53
CA GLU A 29 -1.93 -21.63 -5.14
C GLU A 29 -0.90 -20.52 -4.94
N VAL A 30 0.03 -20.35 -5.88
CA VAL A 30 1.02 -19.27 -5.84
C VAL A 30 0.33 -17.91 -5.86
N LEU A 31 -0.67 -17.73 -6.74
CA LEU A 31 -1.43 -16.48 -6.82
C LEU A 31 -2.23 -16.23 -5.55
N VAL A 32 -2.90 -17.25 -5.00
CA VAL A 32 -3.66 -17.12 -3.74
C VAL A 32 -2.74 -16.78 -2.58
N ASP A 33 -1.64 -17.50 -2.38
CA ASP A 33 -0.68 -17.21 -1.31
C ASP A 33 -0.10 -15.79 -1.45
N THR A 34 0.24 -15.39 -2.68
CA THR A 34 0.76 -14.04 -2.93
C THR A 34 -0.28 -13.00 -2.52
N LEU A 35 -1.55 -13.21 -2.88
CA LEU A 35 -2.66 -12.35 -2.47
C LEU A 35 -2.89 -12.40 -0.95
N GLU A 36 -2.79 -13.56 -0.31
CA GLU A 36 -2.93 -13.72 1.14
C GLU A 36 -1.77 -13.10 1.92
N ILE A 37 -0.58 -13.00 1.34
CA ILE A 37 0.55 -12.28 1.94
C ILE A 37 0.36 -10.77 1.80
N ILE A 38 -0.07 -10.33 0.63
CA ILE A 38 -0.11 -8.91 0.26
C ILE A 38 -1.39 -8.21 0.75
N LEU A 39 -2.57 -8.82 0.59
CA LEU A 39 -3.86 -8.21 0.95
C LEU A 39 -4.00 -7.87 2.44
N PRO A 40 -3.50 -8.67 3.40
CA PRO A 40 -3.52 -8.27 4.82
C PRO A 40 -2.68 -7.03 5.12
N ALA A 41 -1.60 -6.76 4.36
CA ALA A 41 -0.87 -5.50 4.46
C ALA A 41 -1.77 -4.31 4.06
N PHE A 42 -2.77 -4.55 3.20
CA PHE A 42 -3.81 -3.59 2.87
C PHE A 42 -4.99 -3.56 3.87
N ASN A 43 -5.19 -4.57 4.74
CA ASN A 43 -6.31 -4.59 5.68
C ASN A 43 -6.20 -3.55 6.82
N ASN A 44 -4.99 -3.09 7.14
CA ASN A 44 -4.78 -1.97 8.06
C ASN A 44 -5.31 -0.63 7.50
N PHE A 45 -5.67 -0.58 6.21
CA PHE A 45 -6.38 0.57 5.63
C PHE A 45 -7.88 0.56 5.92
N SER A 46 -8.46 -0.61 6.19
CA SER A 46 -9.92 -0.78 6.28
C SER A 46 -10.48 -0.49 7.68
N LYS A 47 -9.64 -0.50 8.72
CA LYS A 47 -10.09 -0.15 10.07
C LYS A 47 -10.43 1.35 10.23
N SER A 48 -10.01 2.21 9.28
CA SER A 48 -10.44 3.61 9.20
C SER A 48 -10.74 4.07 7.77
N GLY A 49 -11.92 3.68 7.25
CA GLY A 49 -12.69 4.54 6.35
C GLY A 49 -12.21 4.78 4.91
N ASN A 50 -11.44 3.86 4.31
CA ASN A 50 -10.94 4.03 2.94
C ASN A 50 -11.99 3.94 1.81
N HIS A 51 -13.25 3.61 2.12
CA HIS A 51 -14.35 3.57 1.12
C HIS A 51 -15.25 4.81 1.12
N VAL A 52 -15.08 5.70 2.09
CA VAL A 52 -15.88 6.93 2.20
C VAL A 52 -15.11 8.05 1.51
N GLU A 53 -15.74 8.72 0.54
CA GLU A 53 -15.15 9.93 -0.04
C GLU A 53 -14.84 10.93 1.08
N VAL A 54 -13.67 11.56 1.00
CA VAL A 54 -13.21 12.54 2.01
C VAL A 54 -14.22 13.68 2.19
N SER A 55 -14.95 14.05 1.14
CA SER A 55 -16.06 15.01 1.14
C SER A 55 -17.19 14.65 2.12
N ASN A 56 -17.38 13.37 2.44
CA ASN A 56 -18.44 12.88 3.31
C ASN A 56 -17.98 12.67 4.77
N LEU A 57 -16.68 12.86 5.06
CA LEU A 57 -16.15 12.77 6.41
C LEU A 57 -16.53 14.01 7.23
N LEU A 58 -16.63 13.85 8.55
CA LEU A 58 -16.74 14.95 9.51
C LEU A 58 -15.45 15.77 9.57
N ASP A 59 -15.54 17.03 9.98
CA ASP A 59 -14.38 17.93 10.03
C ASP A 59 -13.23 17.37 10.89
N ALA A 60 -13.55 16.74 12.03
CA ALA A 60 -12.56 16.09 12.87
C ALA A 60 -11.82 14.94 12.16
N GLU A 61 -12.55 14.13 11.39
CA GLU A 61 -12.00 13.01 10.62
C GLU A 61 -11.16 13.51 9.43
N VAL A 62 -11.58 14.60 8.78
CA VAL A 62 -10.78 15.26 7.73
C VAL A 62 -9.47 15.80 8.30
N ILE A 63 -9.50 16.43 9.47
CA ILE A 63 -8.29 16.94 10.14
C ILE A 63 -7.38 15.79 10.56
N GLU A 64 -7.92 14.71 11.12
CA GLU A 64 -7.14 13.52 11.49
C GLU A 64 -6.45 12.92 10.26
N LEU A 65 -7.20 12.75 9.17
CA LEU A 65 -6.69 12.20 7.91
C LEU A 65 -5.66 13.13 7.24
N ALA A 66 -5.85 14.45 7.33
CA ALA A 66 -4.88 15.45 6.85
C ALA A 66 -3.57 15.43 7.66
N ASN A 67 -3.60 14.91 8.89
CA ASN A 67 -2.44 14.73 9.76
C ASN A 67 -1.87 13.31 9.73
N LEU A 68 -2.41 12.43 8.87
CA LEU A 68 -1.97 11.05 8.76
C LEU A 68 -0.45 10.96 8.56
N LYS A 69 0.14 10.01 9.28
CA LYS A 69 1.53 9.60 9.14
C LYS A 69 1.54 8.09 8.96
N MET A 70 2.52 7.62 8.19
CA MET A 70 2.87 6.19 8.22
C MET A 70 3.24 5.80 9.64
N ASP A 71 2.92 4.55 10.01
CA ASP A 71 3.34 3.99 11.30
C ASP A 71 4.86 4.15 11.49
N ALA A 72 5.29 4.43 12.72
CA ALA A 72 6.68 4.76 13.00
C ALA A 72 7.63 3.59 12.72
N VAL A 73 7.21 2.35 13.05
CA VAL A 73 8.00 1.14 12.83
C VAL A 73 8.09 0.86 11.33
N GLN A 74 6.97 0.96 10.62
CA GLN A 74 6.95 0.79 9.16
C GLN A 74 7.80 1.85 8.45
N ASN A 75 7.73 3.11 8.87
CA ASN A 75 8.50 4.20 8.27
C ASN A 75 10.00 4.07 8.54
N GLN A 76 10.38 3.61 9.74
CA GLN A 76 11.78 3.28 10.04
C GLN A 76 12.26 2.14 9.14
N ARG A 77 11.50 1.04 9.05
CA ARG A 77 11.85 -0.12 8.24
C ARG A 77 11.98 0.21 6.75
N LEU A 78 11.09 1.07 6.25
CA LEU A 78 11.16 1.60 4.88
C LEU A 78 12.52 2.30 4.64
N GLY A 79 12.95 3.16 5.57
CA GLY A 79 14.22 3.86 5.48
C GLY A 79 15.44 2.91 5.51
N GLU A 80 15.41 1.90 6.37
CA GLU A 80 16.44 0.86 6.47
C GLU A 80 16.59 0.10 5.14
N LEU A 81 15.49 -0.40 4.58
CA LEU A 81 15.50 -1.15 3.32
C LEU A 81 15.94 -0.27 2.13
N GLN A 82 15.55 1.00 2.09
CA GLN A 82 16.02 1.95 1.08
C GLN A 82 17.53 2.20 1.18
N ALA A 83 18.07 2.30 2.39
CA ALA A 83 19.51 2.47 2.61
C ALA A 83 20.28 1.20 2.22
N GLN A 84 19.79 0.03 2.62
CA GLN A 84 20.39 -1.27 2.30
C GLN A 84 20.39 -1.54 0.79
N GLY A 85 19.27 -1.30 0.10
CA GLY A 85 19.18 -1.49 -1.35
C GLY A 85 20.14 -0.62 -2.16
N LYS A 86 20.51 0.57 -1.67
CA LYS A 86 21.51 1.44 -2.30
C LYS A 86 22.95 0.98 -2.09
N ASN A 87 23.25 0.36 -0.94
CA ASN A 87 24.61 0.10 -0.50
C ASN A 87 25.06 -1.35 -0.74
N THR A 88 24.20 -2.32 -0.41
CA THR A 88 24.55 -3.74 -0.34
C THR A 88 23.68 -4.62 -1.23
N GLY A 89 22.59 -4.07 -1.75
CA GLY A 89 21.54 -4.85 -2.42
C GLY A 89 20.57 -5.48 -1.42
N LEU A 90 19.39 -5.87 -1.91
CA LEU A 90 18.34 -6.52 -1.14
C LEU A 90 18.26 -7.99 -1.52
N THR A 91 17.93 -8.84 -0.55
CA THR A 91 17.39 -10.16 -0.84
C THR A 91 16.03 -10.04 -1.51
N GLU A 92 15.56 -11.11 -2.14
CA GLU A 92 14.25 -11.11 -2.81
C GLU A 92 13.11 -10.79 -1.83
N ALA A 93 13.14 -11.39 -0.63
CA ALA A 93 12.16 -11.13 0.42
C ALA A 93 12.15 -9.66 0.88
N GLU A 94 13.33 -9.07 1.06
CA GLU A 94 13.48 -7.65 1.42
C GLU A 94 13.02 -6.72 0.29
N GLY A 95 13.23 -7.13 -0.97
CA GLY A 95 12.70 -6.42 -2.13
C GLY A 95 11.18 -6.37 -2.13
N TYR A 96 10.51 -7.49 -1.84
CA TYR A 96 9.05 -7.52 -1.68
C TYR A 96 8.58 -6.68 -0.49
N GLU A 97 9.27 -6.78 0.66
CA GLU A 97 8.96 -5.97 1.85
C GLU A 97 9.04 -4.47 1.53
N LEU A 98 10.10 -4.04 0.83
CA LEU A 98 10.27 -2.66 0.39
C LEU A 98 9.13 -2.20 -0.52
N LEU A 99 8.72 -3.02 -1.48
CA LEU A 99 7.61 -2.70 -2.40
C LEU A 99 6.29 -2.52 -1.64
N VAL A 100 6.02 -3.35 -0.63
CA VAL A 100 4.83 -3.21 0.23
C VAL A 100 4.88 -1.90 1.00
N LEU A 101 6.01 -1.58 1.63
CA LEU A 101 6.15 -0.36 2.42
C LEU A 101 6.07 0.92 1.56
N ILE A 102 6.64 0.91 0.35
CA ILE A 102 6.48 2.02 -0.62
C ILE A 102 5.01 2.19 -1.00
N SER A 103 4.30 1.09 -1.26
CA SER A 103 2.88 1.13 -1.62
C SER A 103 2.04 1.72 -0.49
N ILE A 104 2.32 1.33 0.77
CA ILE A 104 1.64 1.87 1.95
C ILE A 104 1.88 3.38 2.06
N TYR A 105 3.13 3.80 1.92
CA TYR A 105 3.52 5.21 1.98
C TYR A 105 2.81 6.05 0.90
N GLN A 106 2.86 5.62 -0.36
CA GLN A 106 2.28 6.35 -1.49
C GLN A 106 0.75 6.51 -1.35
N MET A 107 0.06 5.44 -0.94
CA MET A 107 -1.38 5.47 -0.77
C MET A 107 -1.80 6.35 0.42
N GLY A 108 -1.06 6.28 1.54
CA GLY A 108 -1.26 7.18 2.68
C GLY A 108 -1.04 8.65 2.30
N GLN A 109 -0.03 8.93 1.50
CA GLN A 109 0.28 10.29 1.02
C GLN A 109 -0.82 10.84 0.09
N LEU A 110 -1.36 10.01 -0.81
CA LEU A 110 -2.48 10.39 -1.67
C LEU A 110 -3.70 10.77 -0.82
N ARG A 111 -4.09 9.90 0.11
CA ARG A 111 -5.29 10.12 0.93
C ARG A 111 -5.13 11.34 1.84
N LYS A 112 -3.94 11.53 2.41
CA LYS A 112 -3.57 12.75 3.16
C LYS A 112 -3.68 14.00 2.30
N SER A 113 -3.20 13.96 1.05
CA SER A 113 -3.30 15.10 0.13
C SER A 113 -4.75 15.45 -0.19
N THR A 114 -5.61 14.46 -0.41
CA THR A 114 -7.06 14.69 -0.59
C THR A 114 -7.70 15.31 0.66
N ALA A 115 -7.36 14.83 1.85
CA ALA A 115 -7.82 15.40 3.12
C ALA A 115 -7.32 16.83 3.37
N LEU A 116 -6.07 17.14 3.00
CA LEU A 116 -5.55 18.50 3.05
C LEU A 116 -6.33 19.44 2.12
N ALA A 117 -6.61 19.00 0.89
CA ALA A 117 -7.39 19.79 -0.06
C ALA A 117 -8.82 20.05 0.45
N GLU A 118 -9.48 19.03 1.00
CA GLU A 118 -10.82 19.19 1.58
C GLU A 118 -10.79 20.05 2.86
N ALA A 119 -9.76 19.91 3.71
CA ALA A 119 -9.59 20.76 4.89
C ALA A 119 -9.44 22.24 4.52
N VAL A 120 -8.69 22.55 3.46
CA VAL A 120 -8.55 23.91 2.93
C VAL A 120 -9.87 24.40 2.36
N LYS A 121 -10.54 23.58 1.54
CA LYS A 121 -11.85 23.91 0.95
C LYS A 121 -12.92 24.22 2.00
N ARG A 122 -12.89 23.55 3.15
CA ARG A 122 -13.80 23.78 4.28
C ARG A 122 -13.35 24.90 5.23
N GLY A 123 -12.17 25.49 5.02
CA GLY A 123 -11.61 26.50 5.92
C GLY A 123 -11.10 25.96 7.26
N LEU A 124 -10.86 24.65 7.36
CA LEU A 124 -10.33 23.99 8.56
C LEU A 124 -8.80 24.16 8.69
N ARG A 125 -8.12 24.52 7.61
CA ARG A 125 -6.67 24.68 7.55
C ARG A 125 -6.28 25.67 6.46
N GLU A 126 -5.22 26.42 6.69
CA GLU A 126 -4.63 27.29 5.67
C GLU A 126 -4.00 26.49 4.53
N PRO A 127 -4.02 27.02 3.29
CA PRO A 127 -3.28 26.44 2.16
C PRO A 127 -1.80 26.27 2.48
N LEU A 128 -1.19 25.19 1.99
CA LEU A 128 0.26 25.04 2.04
C LEU A 128 0.88 26.08 1.10
N LEU A 129 1.83 26.85 1.61
CA LEU A 129 2.63 27.77 0.80
C LEU A 129 3.59 26.96 -0.09
N PRO A 130 3.82 27.40 -1.35
CA PRO A 130 4.73 26.74 -2.29
C PRO A 130 6.19 26.77 -1.86
#